data_AF-A0A538D012-F1
#
_entry.id   AF-A0A538D012-F1
#
_cell.length_a   1.000
_cell.length_b   1.000
_cell.length_c   1.000
_cell.angle_alpha   90.00
_cell.angle_beta   90.00
_cell.angle_gamma   90.00
#
_symmetry.space_group_name_H-M   'P 1'
#
loop_
_entity.id
_entity.type
_entity.pdbx_description
1 polymer ?
#
loop_
_entity_poly.entity_id
_entity_poly.type
_entity_poly.pdbx_seq_one_letter_code
_entity_poly.pdbx_strand_id
1 'polypeptide(L)'
;MSHAASVASKWRCPTGECEPKSKWVKASRLHPLIPRETKRWRSLYRGRASVEREFGRLKNEYGLAPLRVRGLERVALHADLVMLARLSQALARARAVPLAA
;
A
#
# COMPACT_ATOMS: atom_id res chain seq x y z
N MET A 1 -5.17 28.45 5.74
CA MET A 1 -4.49 27.17 6.02
C MET A 1 -5.14 26.08 5.16
N SER A 2 -4.74 25.98 3.89
CA SER A 2 -5.32 25.01 2.95
C SER A 2 -4.43 23.77 2.88
N HIS A 3 -5.02 22.62 3.18
CA HIS A 3 -4.41 21.31 2.96
C HIS A 3 -4.20 21.12 1.44
N ALA A 4 -2.96 21.09 0.98
CA ALA A 4 -2.64 20.73 -0.39
C ALA A 4 -2.75 19.20 -0.54
N ALA A 5 -3.91 18.76 -1.02
CA ALA A 5 -4.15 17.39 -1.42
C ALA A 5 -3.15 16.95 -2.51
N SER A 6 -2.68 15.70 -2.38
CA SER A 6 -1.70 15.03 -3.20
C SER A 6 -1.92 15.15 -4.72
N VAL A 7 -0.92 15.63 -5.46
CA VAL A 7 -0.84 15.46 -6.93
C VAL A 7 0.39 14.62 -7.27
N ALA A 8 0.34 13.32 -7.02
CA ALA A 8 1.33 12.37 -7.52
C ALA A 8 0.69 11.40 -8.52
N SER A 9 -0.02 11.94 -9.51
CA SER A 9 -0.64 11.16 -10.62
C SER A 9 0.27 11.08 -11.86
N LYS A 10 1.42 11.74 -11.82
CA LYS A 10 2.38 11.81 -12.92
C LYS A 10 3.79 11.57 -12.38
N TRP A 11 4.62 10.85 -13.12
CA TRP A 11 6.05 10.71 -12.82
C TRP A 11 6.88 11.38 -13.91
N ARG A 12 8.08 11.82 -13.55
CA ARG A 12 9.04 12.45 -14.46
C ARG A 12 9.91 11.36 -15.06
N CYS A 13 9.97 11.27 -16.39
CA CYS A 13 10.88 10.31 -17.04
C CYS A 13 12.34 10.57 -16.58
N PRO A 14 13.06 9.57 -16.05
CA PRO A 14 14.45 9.65 -15.70
C PRO A 14 15.23 9.89 -16.98
N THR A 15 16.10 10.88 -16.91
CA THR A 15 16.82 11.42 -18.06
C THR A 15 17.67 10.31 -18.69
N GLY A 16 17.42 10.01 -19.97
CA GLY A 16 18.23 9.04 -20.73
C GLY A 16 17.46 8.32 -21.85
N GLU A 17 16.19 7.97 -21.65
CA GLU A 17 15.48 7.04 -22.55
C GLU A 17 14.24 7.65 -23.26
N CYS A 18 13.64 8.72 -22.73
CA CYS A 18 12.47 9.35 -23.34
C CYS A 18 12.84 10.63 -24.12
N GLU A 19 12.33 10.77 -25.35
CA GLU A 19 12.19 12.07 -26.00
C GLU A 19 10.73 12.56 -25.91
N PRO A 20 10.44 13.72 -25.30
CA PRO A 20 11.36 14.67 -24.65
C PRO A 20 11.75 14.28 -23.22
N LYS A 21 12.97 14.69 -22.82
CA LYS A 21 13.72 14.33 -21.60
C LYS A 21 13.08 14.74 -20.25
N SER A 22 11.86 15.27 -20.26
CA SER A 22 11.15 15.78 -19.08
C SER A 22 9.62 15.75 -19.21
N LYS A 23 9.06 14.75 -19.91
CA LYS A 23 7.60 14.59 -19.98
C LYS A 23 7.06 14.05 -18.66
N TRP A 24 6.00 14.68 -18.16
CA TRP A 24 5.19 14.14 -17.07
C TRP A 24 4.25 13.08 -17.61
N VAL A 25 4.56 11.82 -17.35
CA VAL A 25 3.76 10.68 -17.84
C VAL A 25 2.73 10.31 -16.78
N LYS A 26 1.46 10.19 -17.19
CA LYS A 26 0.39 9.70 -16.31
C LYS A 26 0.76 8.30 -15.84
N ALA A 27 0.70 8.07 -14.54
CA ALA A 27 0.98 6.75 -14.00
C ALA A 27 -0.01 5.72 -14.58
N SER A 28 0.52 4.61 -15.07
CA SER A 28 -0.25 3.46 -15.57
C SER A 28 0.34 2.16 -15.03
N ARG A 29 -0.33 1.02 -15.26
CA ARG A 29 0.21 -0.29 -14.86
C ARG A 29 1.55 -0.61 -15.53
N LEU A 30 1.73 -0.17 -16.78
CA LEU A 30 2.97 -0.31 -17.54
C LEU A 30 4.02 0.73 -17.09
N HIS A 31 3.60 1.97 -16.82
CA HIS A 31 4.47 3.07 -16.39
C HIS A 31 4.09 3.53 -14.97
N PRO A 32 4.51 2.79 -13.93
CA PRO A 32 4.17 3.10 -12.54
C PRO A 32 4.79 4.43 -12.10
N LEU A 33 4.20 5.04 -11.07
CA LEU A 33 4.66 6.31 -10.48
C LEU A 33 6.14 6.28 -10.07
N ILE A 34 6.64 5.10 -9.69
CA ILE A 34 8.04 4.87 -9.37
C ILE A 34 8.57 3.93 -10.46
N PRO A 35 9.56 4.35 -11.26
CA PRO A 35 9.99 3.57 -12.42
C PRO A 35 10.70 2.30 -11.99
N ARG A 36 10.46 1.20 -12.70
CA ARG A 36 10.89 -0.15 -12.31
C ARG A 36 12.40 -0.29 -12.14
N GLU A 37 13.18 0.42 -12.97
CA GLU A 37 14.64 0.39 -12.94
C GLU A 37 15.26 1.08 -11.70
N THR A 38 14.49 1.95 -11.04
CA THR A 38 15.00 2.72 -9.91
C THR A 38 15.26 1.85 -8.68
N LYS A 39 16.28 2.21 -7.92
CA LYS A 39 16.56 1.61 -6.59
C LYS A 39 15.35 1.74 -5.66
N ARG A 40 14.61 2.86 -5.75
CA ARG A 40 13.37 3.10 -4.98
C ARG A 40 12.29 2.05 -5.29
N TRP A 41 12.05 1.75 -6.57
CA TRP A 41 11.10 0.71 -6.94
C TRP A 41 11.53 -0.66 -6.42
N ARG A 42 12.80 -1.03 -6.62
CA ARG A 42 13.35 -2.30 -6.11
C ARG A 42 13.20 -2.44 -4.59
N SER A 43 13.47 -1.37 -3.84
CA SER A 43 13.31 -1.36 -2.39
C SER A 43 11.86 -1.60 -1.96
N LEU A 44 10.90 -0.92 -2.59
CA LEU A 44 9.47 -1.10 -2.29
C LEU A 44 8.97 -2.48 -2.70
N TYR A 45 9.38 -2.94 -3.89
CA TYR A 45 8.96 -4.23 -4.42
C TYR A 45 9.47 -5.40 -3.56
N ARG A 46 10.68 -5.31 -3.01
CA ARG A 46 11.20 -6.28 -2.03
C ARG A 46 10.30 -6.39 -0.78
N GLY A 47 9.61 -5.31 -0.43
CA GLY A 47 8.65 -5.28 0.67
C GLY A 47 7.31 -5.98 0.39
N ARG A 48 7.00 -6.35 -0.87
CA ARG A 48 5.67 -6.88 -1.25
C ARG A 48 5.23 -8.11 -0.47
N ALA A 49 6.18 -8.98 -0.12
CA ALA A 49 5.90 -10.22 0.59
C ALA A 49 5.31 -9.95 1.99
N SER A 50 5.66 -8.83 2.62
CA SER A 50 5.08 -8.42 3.90
C SER A 50 3.57 -8.15 3.78
N VAL A 51 3.18 -7.49 2.68
CA VAL A 51 1.77 -7.19 2.34
C VAL A 51 1.04 -8.50 2.03
N GLU A 52 1.61 -9.35 1.17
CA GLU A 52 1.00 -10.63 0.80
C GLU A 52 0.77 -11.54 2.02
N ARG A 53 1.70 -11.56 2.99
CA ARG A 53 1.52 -12.27 4.26
C ARG A 53 0.34 -11.73 5.07
N GLU A 54 0.18 -10.42 5.16
CA GLU A 54 -0.97 -9.84 5.88
C GLU A 54 -2.29 -10.14 5.17
N PHE A 55 -2.34 -10.04 3.84
CA PHE A 55 -3.51 -10.46 3.07
C PHE A 55 -3.84 -11.95 3.28
N GLY A 56 -2.83 -12.81 3.41
CA GLY A 56 -3.00 -14.21 3.77
C GLY A 56 -3.68 -14.38 5.14
N ARG A 57 -3.19 -13.66 6.16
CA ARG A 57 -3.81 -13.67 7.50
C ARG A 57 -5.24 -13.16 7.48
N LEU A 58 -5.48 -12.03 6.83
CA LEU A 58 -6.82 -11.45 6.70
C LEU A 58 -7.83 -12.45 6.13
N LYS A 59 -7.43 -13.18 5.08
CA LYS A 59 -8.28 -14.19 4.45
C LYS A 59 -8.47 -15.43 5.30
N ASN A 60 -7.38 -16.00 5.81
CA ASN A 60 -7.37 -17.35 6.40
C ASN A 60 -7.64 -17.35 7.91
N GLU A 61 -7.15 -16.34 8.63
CA GLU A 61 -7.24 -16.25 10.09
C GLU A 61 -8.41 -15.36 10.53
N TYR A 62 -8.69 -14.28 9.79
CA TYR A 62 -9.72 -13.29 10.15
C TYR A 62 -11.03 -13.40 9.36
N GLY A 63 -11.19 -14.50 8.61
CA GLY A 63 -12.47 -14.85 7.99
C GLY A 63 -12.89 -13.95 6.82
N LEU A 64 -11.97 -13.22 6.18
CA LEU A 64 -12.30 -12.42 4.99
C LEU A 64 -12.41 -13.24 3.70
N ALA A 65 -12.04 -14.53 3.72
CA ALA A 65 -12.35 -15.47 2.63
C ALA A 65 -13.66 -16.24 2.88
N PRO A 66 -13.85 -16.94 4.02
CA PRO A 66 -15.11 -17.59 4.35
C PRO A 66 -16.07 -16.62 5.05
N LEU A 67 -16.67 -15.69 4.31
CA LEU A 67 -17.60 -14.71 4.86
C LEU A 67 -18.83 -15.40 5.48
N ARG A 68 -19.05 -15.19 6.78
CA ARG A 68 -20.17 -15.77 7.54
C ARG A 68 -21.38 -14.85 7.67
N VAL A 69 -21.22 -13.58 7.29
CA VAL A 69 -22.27 -12.56 7.33
C VAL A 69 -22.82 -12.33 5.92
N ARG A 70 -24.13 -12.08 5.82
CA ARG A 70 -24.82 -11.80 4.55
C ARG A 70 -25.07 -10.31 4.38
N GLY A 71 -24.90 -9.81 3.16
CA GLY A 71 -25.12 -8.40 2.79
C GLY A 71 -23.83 -7.59 2.75
N LEU A 72 -23.66 -6.77 1.71
CA LEU A 72 -22.42 -6.03 1.46
C LEU A 72 -22.07 -5.08 2.60
N GLU A 73 -23.05 -4.37 3.17
CA GLU A 73 -22.82 -3.45 4.28
C GLU A 73 -22.25 -4.15 5.52
N ARG A 74 -22.78 -5.34 5.85
CA ARG A 74 -22.31 -6.13 7.00
C ARG A 74 -20.92 -6.72 6.73
N VAL A 75 -20.65 -7.16 5.51
CA VAL A 75 -19.33 -7.63 5.07
C VAL A 75 -18.31 -6.50 5.13
N ALA A 76 -18.67 -5.30 4.66
CA ALA A 76 -17.81 -4.11 4.71
C ALA A 76 -17.49 -3.73 6.16
N LEU A 77 -18.52 -3.66 7.02
CA LEU A 77 -18.32 -3.40 8.46
C LEU A 77 -17.40 -4.43 9.12
N HIS A 78 -17.56 -5.71 8.82
CA HIS A 78 -16.66 -6.76 9.31
C HIS A 78 -15.21 -6.53 8.84
N ALA A 79 -15.01 -6.25 7.56
CA ALA A 79 -13.70 -5.97 7.01
C ALA A 79 -13.05 -4.73 7.66
N ASP A 80 -13.81 -3.64 7.82
CA ASP A 80 -13.33 -2.40 8.44
C ASP A 80 -12.91 -2.61 9.89
N LEU A 81 -13.73 -3.32 10.68
CA LEU A 81 -13.41 -3.64 12.08
C LEU A 81 -12.16 -4.53 12.19
N VAL A 82 -12.01 -5.53 11.31
CA VAL A 82 -10.81 -6.36 11.24
C VAL A 82 -9.59 -5.49 10.91
N MET A 83 -9.68 -4.60 9.92
CA MET A 83 -8.57 -3.71 9.54
C MET A 83 -8.17 -2.79 10.69
N LEU A 84 -9.13 -2.17 11.38
CA LEU A 84 -8.87 -1.33 12.56
C LEU A 84 -8.21 -2.11 13.69
N ALA A 85 -8.69 -3.33 13.98
CA ALA A 85 -8.10 -4.18 15.02
C ALA A 85 -6.65 -4.57 14.68
N ARG A 86 -6.37 -4.91 13.43
CA ARG A 86 -5.02 -5.29 12.97
C ARG A 86 -4.04 -4.13 13.03
N LEU A 87 -4.47 -2.94 12.61
CA LEU A 87 -3.68 -1.73 12.73
C LEU A 87 -3.42 -1.38 14.20
N SER A 88 -4.42 -1.52 15.06
CA SER A 88 -4.28 -1.27 16.51
C SER A 88 -3.29 -2.23 17.15
N GLN A 89 -3.34 -3.52 16.79
CA GLN A 89 -2.38 -4.52 17.28
C GLN A 89 -0.95 -4.24 16.76
N ALA A 90 -0.82 -3.86 15.49
CA ALA A 90 0.48 -3.47 14.93
C ALA A 90 1.06 -2.23 15.62
N LEU A 91 0.22 -1.21 15.87
CA LEU A 91 0.61 -0.01 16.59
C LEU A 91 1.03 -0.30 18.03
N ALA A 92 0.27 -1.13 18.74
CA ALA A 92 0.61 -1.54 20.10
C ALA A 92 1.96 -2.27 20.15
N ARG A 93 2.20 -3.20 19.21
CA ARG A 93 3.50 -3.89 19.09
C ARG A 93 4.63 -2.93 18.78
N ALA A 94 4.43 -1.99 17.86
CA ALA A 94 5.45 -0.99 17.50
C ALA A 94 5.82 -0.08 18.67
N ARG A 95 4.85 0.28 19.52
CA ARG A 95 5.09 1.08 20.74
C ARG A 95 5.76 0.29 21.87
N ALA A 96 5.58 -1.03 21.91
CA ALA A 96 6.20 -1.90 22.90
C ALA A 96 7.67 -2.19 22.61
N VAL A 97 8.15 -1.94 21.38
CA VAL A 97 9.58 -2.03 21.04
C VAL A 97 10.28 -0.83 21.69
N PRO A 98 11.23 -1.04 22.61
CA PRO A 98 12.02 0.07 23.16
C PRO A 98 12.76 0.75 22.01
N LEU A 99 12.76 2.08 21.99
CA LEU A 99 13.68 2.83 21.14
C LEU A 99 15.09 2.52 21.62
N ALA A 100 15.79 1.65 20.89
CA ALA A 100 17.22 1.46 21.11
C ALA A 100 17.91 2.83 20.93
N ALA A 101 18.54 3.30 22.01
CA ALA A 101 19.36 4.52 22.03
C ALA A 101 20.70 4.30 21.34
#